data_AF-A0A257VK58-F1
#
_entry.id   AF-A0A257VK58-F1
#
_cell.length_a   1.000
_cell.length_b   1.000
_cell.length_c   1.000
_cell.angle_alpha   90.00
_cell.angle_beta   90.00
_cell.angle_gamma   90.00
#
_symmetry.space_group_name_H-M   'P 1'
#
loop_
_entity.id
_entity.type
_entity.pdbx_description
1 polymer ?
#
loop_
_entity_poly.entity_id
_entity_poly.type
_entity_poly.pdbx_seq_one_letter_code
_entity_poly.pdbx_strand_id
1 'polypeptide(L)'
;MKRRTLLAGLAAYPVLNAAAGGKIAALEFVRLEGKYKYEAGTANRQYQTNPLHIYDALRPAEYKEQGRAAGEGRVTALYLKLKTDAGLEAIYGPIDEEAAVVVHRQLRPFLMGKEALAGETLWDQMYR
;
A
#
# COMPACT_ATOMS: atom_id res chain seq x y z
N MET A 1 -8.23 -35.17 53.99
CA MET A 1 -8.81 -34.63 52.74
C MET A 1 -8.13 -33.30 52.43
N LYS A 2 -7.26 -33.26 51.40
CA LYS A 2 -6.40 -32.11 51.06
C LYS A 2 -7.19 -31.08 50.25
N ARG A 3 -7.31 -29.86 50.79
CA ARG A 3 -7.91 -28.71 50.10
C ARG A 3 -6.93 -28.20 49.04
N ARG A 4 -7.33 -28.26 47.77
CA ARG A 4 -6.58 -27.70 46.64
C ARG A 4 -7.01 -26.25 46.46
N THR A 5 -6.16 -25.33 46.92
CA THR A 5 -6.27 -23.90 46.63
C THR A 5 -5.69 -23.67 45.22
N LEU A 6 -6.56 -23.44 44.23
CA LEU A 6 -6.13 -23.02 42.90
C LEU A 6 -5.80 -21.53 42.95
N LEU A 7 -4.54 -21.19 42.68
CA LEU A 7 -4.08 -19.82 42.55
C LEU A 7 -4.84 -19.10 41.44
N ALA A 8 -5.49 -18.00 41.81
CA ALA A 8 -5.95 -16.97 40.89
C ALA A 8 -4.71 -16.25 40.31
N GLY A 9 -4.21 -16.76 39.19
CA GLY A 9 -3.18 -16.14 38.36
C GLY A 9 -3.78 -15.60 37.07
N LEU A 10 -4.79 -14.73 37.15
CA LEU A 10 -5.12 -13.86 36.02
C LEU A 10 -4.03 -12.81 35.98
N ALA A 11 -3.00 -13.09 35.19
CA ALA A 11 -2.08 -12.07 34.72
C ALA A 11 -2.94 -10.96 34.12
N ALA A 12 -3.00 -9.82 34.81
CA ALA A 12 -3.48 -8.59 34.23
C ALA A 12 -2.49 -8.26 33.11
N TYR A 13 -2.75 -8.79 31.92
CA TYR A 13 -2.23 -8.18 30.71
C TYR A 13 -2.65 -6.72 30.80
N PRO A 14 -1.72 -5.75 30.72
CA PRO A 14 -2.14 -4.41 30.44
C PRO A 14 -2.92 -4.53 29.13
N VAL A 15 -4.24 -4.37 29.21
CA VAL A 15 -5.02 -3.99 28.05
C VAL A 15 -4.46 -2.62 27.72
N LEU A 16 -3.41 -2.62 26.89
CA LEU A 16 -2.94 -1.42 26.21
C LEU A 16 -4.22 -0.81 25.66
N ASN A 17 -4.47 0.42 26.09
CA ASN A 17 -5.64 1.18 25.73
C ASN A 17 -5.62 1.42 24.21
N ALA A 18 -6.04 0.41 23.44
CA ALA A 18 -6.13 0.44 21.99
C ALA A 18 -7.20 1.43 21.49
N ALA A 19 -7.91 2.08 22.42
CA ALA A 19 -8.95 3.06 22.11
C ALA A 19 -8.40 4.46 21.79
N ALA A 20 -7.12 4.76 22.06
CA ALA A 20 -6.52 6.03 21.68
C ALA A 20 -5.62 5.82 20.46
N GLY A 21 -6.20 5.84 19.26
CA GLY A 21 -5.42 5.78 18.01
C GLY A 21 -4.43 6.94 17.87
N GLY A 22 -4.59 7.99 18.67
CA GLY A 22 -3.73 9.17 18.66
C GLY A 22 -3.98 10.05 17.46
N LYS A 23 -3.29 11.19 17.45
CA LYS A 23 -3.30 12.11 16.32
C LYS A 23 -2.25 11.72 15.32
N ILE A 24 -2.57 11.92 14.04
CA ILE A 24 -1.62 11.71 12.96
C ILE A 24 -0.46 12.70 13.12
N ALA A 25 0.73 12.19 13.42
CA ALA A 25 1.92 12.97 13.69
C ALA A 25 2.84 13.08 12.47
N ALA A 26 2.91 12.03 11.65
CA ALA A 26 3.73 12.03 10.45
C ALA A 26 3.15 11.17 9.32
N LEU A 27 3.47 11.58 8.10
CA LEU A 27 3.18 10.87 6.86
C LEU A 27 4.47 10.76 6.06
N GLU A 28 4.88 9.53 5.78
CA GLU A 28 6.14 9.18 5.14
C GLU A 28 5.89 8.28 3.93
N PHE A 29 6.79 8.31 2.95
CA PHE A 29 6.77 7.40 1.82
C PHE A 29 8.02 6.53 1.83
N VAL A 30 7.82 5.24 1.58
CA VAL A 30 8.90 4.24 1.51
C VAL A 30 8.92 3.68 0.10
N ARG A 31 9.99 3.97 -0.65
CA ARG A 31 10.24 3.36 -1.95
C ARG A 31 11.03 2.08 -1.76
N LEU A 32 10.45 0.95 -2.16
CA LEU A 32 11.11 -0.34 -2.23
C LEU A 32 11.53 -0.61 -3.67
N GLU A 33 12.79 -0.94 -3.87
CA GLU A 33 13.33 -1.27 -5.19
C GLU A 33 13.94 -2.67 -5.18
N GLY A 34 13.62 -3.43 -6.21
CA GLY A 34 14.11 -4.79 -6.41
C GLY A 34 14.58 -4.98 -7.84
N LYS A 35 15.36 -6.05 -8.02
CA LYS A 35 15.73 -6.57 -9.34
C LYS A 35 15.29 -8.01 -9.41
N TYR A 36 14.79 -8.43 -10.57
CA TYR A 36 14.46 -9.82 -10.83
C TYR A 36 15.11 -10.26 -12.14
N LYS A 37 15.63 -11.49 -12.15
CA LYS A 37 16.14 -12.11 -13.37
C LYS A 37 14.99 -12.77 -14.10
N TYR A 38 14.98 -12.67 -15.42
CA TYR A 38 14.04 -13.41 -16.26
C TYR A 38 14.82 -14.18 -17.32
N GLU A 39 14.34 -15.38 -17.62
CA GLU A 39 15.00 -16.30 -18.54
C GLU A 39 14.74 -15.94 -20.00
N ALA A 40 15.59 -16.45 -20.89
CA ALA A 40 15.40 -16.33 -22.32
C ALA A 40 14.28 -17.28 -22.77
N GLY A 41 13.41 -16.83 -23.66
CA GLY A 41 12.36 -17.68 -24.20
C GLY A 41 11.28 -16.92 -24.97
N THR A 42 10.28 -17.67 -25.43
CA THR A 42 9.02 -17.12 -25.92
C THR A 42 8.45 -16.23 -24.83
N ALA A 43 8.22 -14.96 -25.12
CA ALA A 43 7.84 -13.99 -24.11
C ALA A 43 6.40 -14.20 -23.59
N ASN A 44 5.75 -15.36 -23.80
CA ASN A 44 4.36 -15.72 -23.44
C ASN A 44 3.44 -14.51 -23.28
N ARG A 45 3.55 -13.56 -24.20
CA ARG A 45 2.90 -12.26 -24.04
C ARG A 45 1.52 -12.45 -24.61
N GLN A 46 0.55 -12.45 -23.71
CA GLN A 46 -0.83 -12.43 -24.14
C GLN A 46 -1.10 -11.12 -24.86
N TYR A 47 -1.50 -11.20 -26.13
CA TYR A 47 -1.91 -10.02 -26.87
C TYR A 47 -3.07 -9.32 -26.14
N GLN A 48 -2.85 -8.06 -25.78
CA GLN A 48 -3.86 -7.24 -25.12
C GLN A 48 -4.62 -6.44 -26.18
N THR A 49 -5.91 -6.76 -26.32
CA THR A 49 -6.78 -6.01 -27.21
C THR A 49 -7.13 -4.67 -26.58
N ASN A 50 -6.97 -3.57 -27.31
CA ASN A 50 -7.34 -2.24 -26.87
C ASN A 50 -8.65 -1.80 -27.57
N PRO A 51 -9.58 -1.10 -26.89
CA PRO A 51 -10.76 -0.51 -27.53
C PRO A 51 -10.47 0.31 -28.80
N LEU A 52 -9.30 0.95 -28.88
CA LEU A 52 -8.89 1.72 -30.06
C LEU A 52 -8.70 0.89 -31.33
N HIS A 53 -8.55 -0.44 -31.23
CA HIS A 53 -8.38 -1.33 -32.38
C HIS A 53 -9.62 -1.40 -33.30
N ILE A 54 -10.74 -0.80 -32.89
CA ILE A 54 -11.92 -0.61 -33.75
C ILE A 54 -11.63 0.33 -34.93
N TYR A 55 -10.73 1.30 -34.74
CA TYR A 55 -10.34 2.22 -35.79
C TYR A 55 -9.22 1.61 -36.62
N ASP A 56 -9.46 1.34 -37.90
CA ASP A 56 -8.48 0.69 -38.78
C ASP A 56 -7.15 1.48 -38.85
N ALA A 57 -7.21 2.81 -38.77
CA ALA A 57 -6.02 3.68 -38.76
C ALA A 57 -5.16 3.54 -37.49
N LEU A 58 -5.72 3.06 -36.38
CA LEU A 58 -5.04 2.88 -35.09
C LEU A 58 -4.81 1.41 -34.75
N ARG A 59 -5.26 0.49 -35.61
CA ARG A 59 -5.08 -0.95 -35.39
C ARG A 59 -3.60 -1.30 -35.60
N PRO A 60 -2.91 -1.84 -34.57
CA PRO A 60 -1.54 -2.29 -34.73
C PRO A 60 -1.48 -3.50 -35.67
N ALA A 61 -0.31 -3.76 -36.22
CA ALA A 61 -0.05 -4.98 -36.98
C ALA A 61 -0.33 -6.23 -36.12
N GLU A 62 -0.66 -7.34 -36.78
CA GLU A 62 -0.92 -8.61 -36.11
C GLU A 62 0.22 -8.99 -35.17
N TYR A 63 -0.17 -9.39 -33.96
CA TYR A 63 0.76 -9.77 -32.92
C TYR A 63 1.58 -10.99 -33.33
N LYS A 64 2.90 -10.85 -33.29
CA LYS A 64 3.86 -11.94 -33.48
C LYS A 64 4.71 -12.06 -32.23
N GLU A 65 4.65 -13.21 -31.59
CA GLU A 65 5.45 -13.52 -30.41
C GLU A 65 6.94 -13.53 -30.82
N GLN A 66 7.71 -12.58 -30.30
CA GLN A 66 9.15 -12.51 -30.50
C GLN A 66 9.84 -13.02 -29.23
N GLY A 67 10.84 -13.90 -29.41
CA GLY A 67 11.65 -14.38 -28.29
C GLY A 67 12.37 -13.23 -27.61
N ARG A 68 12.35 -13.22 -26.26
CA ARG A 68 13.09 -12.24 -25.45
C ARG A 68 14.39 -12.89 -24.97
N ALA A 69 15.51 -12.21 -25.13
CA ALA A 69 16.78 -12.60 -24.52
C ALA A 69 16.70 -12.50 -23.00
N ALA A 70 17.36 -13.40 -22.27
CA ALA A 70 17.45 -13.34 -20.80
C ALA A 70 17.99 -11.99 -20.33
N GLY A 71 17.55 -11.54 -19.16
CA GLY A 71 18.02 -10.27 -18.62
C GLY A 71 17.53 -9.98 -17.21
N GLU A 72 17.73 -8.74 -16.79
CA GLU A 72 17.31 -8.23 -15.48
C GLU A 72 16.21 -7.18 -15.64
N GLY A 73 15.12 -7.37 -14.92
CA GLY A 73 14.05 -6.40 -14.76
C GLY A 73 14.20 -5.65 -13.44
N ARG A 74 13.77 -4.38 -13.42
CA ARG A 74 13.64 -3.61 -12.18
C ARG A 74 12.17 -3.64 -11.75
N VAL A 75 11.94 -3.81 -10.46
CA VAL A 75 10.63 -3.65 -9.84
C VAL A 75 10.73 -2.56 -8.78
N THR A 76 9.74 -1.67 -8.75
CA THR A 76 9.66 -0.59 -7.78
C THR A 76 8.27 -0.56 -7.20
N ALA A 77 8.17 -0.35 -5.90
CA ALA A 77 6.91 -0.19 -5.18
C ALA A 77 7.04 1.01 -4.24
N LEU A 78 5.98 1.81 -4.14
CA LEU A 78 5.91 2.93 -3.22
C LEU A 78 4.86 2.63 -2.15
N TYR A 79 5.23 2.78 -0.89
CA TYR A 79 4.35 2.57 0.24
C TYR A 79 4.15 3.87 1.00
N LEU A 80 2.95 4.05 1.52
CA LEU A 80 2.57 5.10 2.44
C LEU A 80 2.70 4.58 3.86
N LYS A 81 3.42 5.32 4.70
CA LYS A 81 3.54 5.06 6.14
C LYS A 81 2.96 6.23 6.92
N LEU A 82 2.12 5.92 7.90
CA LEU A 82 1.49 6.90 8.77
C LEU A 82 1.90 6.62 10.21
N LYS A 83 2.29 7.66 10.94
CA LYS A 83 2.68 7.56 12.35
C LYS A 83 1.79 8.43 13.20
N THR A 84 1.41 7.94 14.37
CA THR A 84 0.62 8.69 15.34
C THR A 84 1.48 9.13 16.52
N ASP A 85 1.02 10.14 17.25
CA ASP A 85 1.65 10.61 18.49
C ASP A 85 1.62 9.57 19.62
N ALA A 86 0.72 8.59 19.53
CA ALA A 86 0.65 7.42 20.40
C ALA A 86 1.71 6.34 20.07
N GLY A 87 2.58 6.58 19.09
CA GLY A 87 3.63 5.64 18.68
C GLY A 87 3.14 4.48 17.80
N LEU A 88 1.90 4.55 17.30
CA LEU A 88 1.37 3.57 16.35
C LEU A 88 1.84 3.91 14.93
N GLU A 89 2.15 2.88 14.16
CA GLU A 89 2.54 3.00 12.76
C GLU A 89 1.62 2.16 11.88
N ALA A 90 1.15 2.74 10.78
CA ALA A 90 0.38 2.06 9.76
C ALA A 90 1.13 2.10 8.43
N ILE A 91 0.97 1.05 7.62
CA ILE A 91 1.53 0.95 6.27
C ILE A 91 0.43 0.61 5.28
N TYR A 92 0.45 1.27 4.13
CA TYR A 92 -0.49 1.05 3.04
C TYR A 92 0.25 1.11 1.70
N GLY A 93 -0.08 0.22 0.77
CA GLY A 93 0.49 0.20 -0.58
C GLY A 93 0.54 -1.19 -1.19
N PRO A 94 1.06 -1.32 -2.42
CA PRO A 94 1.75 -0.29 -3.21
C PRO A 94 0.80 0.80 -3.77
N ILE A 95 1.29 2.03 -3.85
CA ILE A 95 0.60 3.18 -4.48
C ILE A 95 1.40 3.71 -5.67
N ASP A 96 0.70 4.38 -6.59
CA ASP A 96 1.32 5.05 -7.73
C ASP A 96 2.00 6.37 -7.32
N GLU A 97 2.97 6.82 -8.11
CA GLU A 97 3.73 8.04 -7.83
C GLU A 97 2.85 9.28 -7.93
N GLU A 98 1.91 9.29 -8.87
CA GLU A 98 0.91 10.35 -9.07
C GLU A 98 0.03 10.49 -7.82
N ALA A 99 -0.39 9.37 -7.23
CA ALA A 99 -1.18 9.37 -6.00
C ALA A 99 -0.35 9.89 -4.82
N ALA A 100 0.92 9.51 -4.71
CA ALA A 100 1.81 10.00 -3.66
C ALA A 100 2.01 11.53 -3.70
N VAL A 101 2.07 12.11 -4.90
CA VAL A 101 2.15 13.58 -5.06
C VAL A 101 0.91 14.26 -4.49
N VAL A 102 -0.30 13.75 -4.79
CA VAL A 102 -1.56 14.29 -4.26
C VAL A 102 -1.60 14.16 -2.73
N VAL A 103 -1.28 12.98 -2.21
CA VAL A 103 -1.24 12.74 -0.76
C VAL A 103 -0.27 13.69 -0.07
N HIS A 104 0.94 13.86 -0.61
CA HIS A 104 1.96 14.72 0.00
C HIS A 104 1.61 16.21 -0.06
N ARG A 105 1.10 16.69 -1.20
CA ARG A 105 0.90 18.12 -1.44
C ARG A 105 -0.45 18.63 -0.96
N GLN A 106 -1.51 17.82 -1.05
CA GLN A 106 -2.87 18.25 -0.76
C GLN A 106 -3.41 17.65 0.53
N LEU A 107 -3.27 16.34 0.72
CA LEU A 107 -3.91 15.65 1.85
C LEU A 107 -3.10 15.76 3.14
N ARG A 108 -1.78 15.73 3.06
CA ARG A 108 -0.90 15.78 4.24
C ARG A 108 -1.17 17.00 5.14
N PRO A 109 -1.24 18.26 4.65
CA PRO A 109 -1.52 19.42 5.49
C PRO A 109 -2.87 19.31 6.23
N PHE A 110 -3.85 18.67 5.62
CA PHE A 110 -5.18 18.46 6.21
C PHE A 110 -5.20 17.34 7.26
N LEU A 111 -4.46 16.24 7.02
CA LEU A 111 -4.43 15.06 7.87
C LEU A 111 -3.60 15.23 9.14
N MET A 112 -2.56 16.07 9.14
CA MET A 112 -1.72 16.27 10.32
C MET A 112 -2.54 16.78 11.52
N GLY A 113 -2.34 16.16 12.69
CA GLY A 113 -3.02 16.51 13.93
C GLY A 113 -4.47 16.03 14.03
N LYS A 114 -5.01 15.35 13.00
CA LYS A 114 -6.34 14.74 13.05
C LYS A 114 -6.31 13.40 13.79
N GLU A 115 -7.45 13.02 14.35
CA GLU A 115 -7.61 11.72 15.02
C GLU A 115 -7.50 10.58 14.01
N ALA A 116 -6.57 9.64 14.26
CA ALA A 116 -6.28 8.55 13.33
C ALA A 116 -7.45 7.57 13.14
N LEU A 117 -8.36 7.49 14.13
CA LEU A 117 -9.55 6.63 14.06
C LEU A 117 -10.76 7.32 13.42
N ALA A 118 -10.68 8.60 13.07
CA ALA A 118 -11.78 9.33 12.44
C ALA A 118 -11.87 9.07 10.92
N GLY A 119 -11.72 7.81 10.49
CA GLY A 119 -11.58 7.42 9.09
C GLY A 119 -12.72 7.91 8.20
N GLU A 120 -13.98 7.64 8.56
CA GLU A 120 -15.16 8.04 7.79
C GLU A 120 -15.27 9.56 7.64
N THR A 121 -15.08 10.31 8.74
CA THR A 121 -15.14 11.77 8.74
C THR A 121 -14.04 12.38 7.87
N LEU A 122 -12.82 11.86 7.98
CA LEU A 122 -11.69 12.34 7.18
C LEU A 122 -11.88 11.99 5.71
N TRP A 123 -12.42 10.82 5.40
CA TRP A 123 -12.70 10.41 4.03
C TRP A 123 -13.73 11.31 3.36
N ASP A 124 -14.86 11.59 4.03
CA ASP A 124 -15.88 12.51 3.51
C ASP A 124 -15.31 13.92 3.28
N GLN A 125 -14.48 14.42 4.21
CA GLN A 125 -13.83 15.73 4.08
C GLN A 125 -12.80 15.80 2.95
N MET A 126 -12.07 14.72 2.68
CA MET A 126 -11.11 14.66 1.57
C MET A 126 -11.78 14.59 0.20
N TYR A 127 -13.01 14.05 0.14
CA TYR A 127 -13.73 13.88 -1.11
C TYR A 127 -14.44 15.16 -1.58
N ARG A 128 -14.76 16.07 -0.66
CA ARG A 128 -15.43 17.35 -0.92
C ARG A 128 -14.47 18.43 -1.39
#